data_AF-A0A7C3FN77-F1
#
_entry.id   AF-A0A7C3FN77-F1
#
_cell.length_a   1.000
_cell.length_b   1.000
_cell.length_c   1.000
_cell.angle_alpha   90.00
_cell.angle_beta   90.00
_cell.angle_gamma   90.00
#
_symmetry.space_group_name_H-M   'P 1'
#
loop_
_entity.id
_entity.type
_entity.pdbx_description
1 polymer ?
#
loop_
_entity_poly.entity_id
_entity_poly.type
_entity_poly.pdbx_seq_one_letter_code
_entity_poly.pdbx_strand_id
1 'polypeptide(L)'
;MTLRIGEQAIDFTLPCTDGHMHSLSDWNDRPVLVIIFSCNHCPYAQAWEDRIIDLQAQFKPQGVKFAVINANDPVKYPADSFEEMKKRAKAKGYNFPYLWDEPQEVARAYGATRTPEVFVFDQERVLRYHGAVDDNFEDSDGVQHHYLRDAIAALLAGEEPPVTETPPVGCTIKWK
;
A
#
# COMPACT_ATOMS: atom_id res chain seq x y z
N MET A 1 -8.15 1.78 -16.39
CA MET A 1 -6.99 2.69 -16.63
C MET A 1 -6.36 2.90 -15.27
N THR A 2 -5.04 2.82 -15.16
CA THR A 2 -4.34 3.03 -13.88
C THR A 2 -4.36 4.51 -13.50
N LEU A 3 -4.57 4.78 -12.22
CA LEU A 3 -4.55 6.13 -11.65
C LEU A 3 -3.20 6.80 -11.95
N ARG A 4 -3.23 8.04 -12.43
CA ARG A 4 -2.04 8.77 -12.90
C ARG A 4 -1.58 9.81 -11.90
N ILE A 5 -0.29 10.15 -11.94
CA ILE A 5 0.23 11.28 -11.14
C ILE A 5 -0.59 12.54 -11.42
N GLY A 6 -0.98 13.23 -10.36
CA GLY A 6 -1.87 14.40 -10.43
C GLY A 6 -3.36 14.09 -10.34
N GLU A 7 -3.78 12.82 -10.35
CA GLU A 7 -5.19 12.43 -10.16
C GLU A 7 -5.53 12.26 -8.66
N GLN A 8 -6.80 12.44 -8.35
CA GLN A 8 -7.35 12.30 -6.99
C GLN A 8 -7.47 10.83 -6.58
N ALA A 9 -7.24 10.53 -5.30
CA ALA A 9 -7.52 9.23 -4.72
C ALA A 9 -9.00 8.86 -4.94
N ILE A 10 -9.26 7.60 -5.26
CA ILE A 10 -10.60 7.10 -5.49
C ILE A 10 -11.18 6.66 -4.15
N ASP A 11 -12.38 7.11 -3.83
CA ASP A 11 -13.02 6.79 -2.56
C ASP A 11 -13.30 5.28 -2.42
N PHE A 12 -13.27 4.79 -1.20
CA PHE A 12 -13.60 3.41 -0.86
C PHE A 12 -14.03 3.30 0.60
N THR A 13 -14.70 2.19 0.92
CA THR A 13 -14.98 1.78 2.30
C THR A 13 -14.83 0.27 2.37
N LEU A 14 -13.85 -0.20 3.14
CA LEU A 14 -13.47 -1.62 3.16
C LEU A 14 -13.43 -2.18 4.59
N PRO A 15 -13.77 -3.46 4.79
CA PRO A 15 -13.57 -4.15 6.06
C PRO A 15 -12.09 -4.33 6.35
N CYS A 16 -11.68 -4.07 7.58
CA CYS A 16 -10.32 -4.22 8.07
C CYS A 16 -10.18 -5.43 9.00
N THR A 17 -8.98 -6.00 9.04
CA THR A 17 -8.61 -7.08 9.95
C THR A 17 -8.74 -6.72 11.45
N ASP A 18 -8.83 -5.43 11.78
CA ASP A 18 -9.11 -4.95 13.15
C ASP A 18 -10.60 -5.04 13.56
N GLY A 19 -11.48 -5.44 12.65
CA GLY A 19 -12.92 -5.58 12.87
C GLY A 19 -13.77 -4.35 12.53
N HIS A 20 -13.16 -3.25 12.08
CA HIS A 20 -13.86 -2.02 11.67
C HIS A 20 -13.89 -1.87 10.15
N MET A 21 -14.81 -1.02 9.68
CA MET A 21 -14.76 -0.49 8.32
C MET A 21 -13.87 0.75 8.33
N HIS A 22 -13.01 0.90 7.33
CA HIS A 22 -12.24 2.12 7.12
C HIS A 22 -12.55 2.68 5.73
N SER A 23 -12.67 4.00 5.67
CA SER A 23 -12.91 4.77 4.45
C SER A 23 -11.72 5.67 4.14
N LEU A 24 -11.57 6.08 2.87
CA LEU A 24 -10.54 7.05 2.48
C LEU A 24 -10.62 8.34 3.32
N SER A 25 -11.85 8.77 3.61
CA SER A 25 -12.17 9.98 4.37
C SER A 25 -11.71 9.94 5.83
N ASP A 26 -11.50 8.76 6.43
CA ASP A 26 -11.00 8.60 7.81
C ASP A 26 -9.60 9.18 7.99
N TRP A 27 -8.90 9.42 6.88
CA TRP A 27 -7.53 9.90 6.89
C TRP A 27 -7.38 11.27 6.28
N ASN A 28 -8.43 12.02 5.94
CA ASN A 28 -8.33 13.34 5.29
C ASN A 28 -7.45 14.36 6.06
N ASP A 29 -7.27 14.18 7.36
CA ASP A 29 -6.39 14.99 8.21
C ASP A 29 -4.89 14.69 8.04
N ARG A 30 -4.53 13.61 7.34
CA ARG A 30 -3.14 13.15 7.20
C ARG A 30 -2.40 13.91 6.11
N PRO A 31 -1.19 14.44 6.40
CA PRO A 31 -0.39 15.17 5.41
C PRO A 31 0.06 14.27 4.25
N VAL A 32 0.28 12.98 4.50
CA VAL A 32 0.61 11.99 3.48
C VAL A 32 -0.17 10.72 3.76
N LEU A 33 -0.81 10.18 2.72
CA LEU A 33 -1.49 8.88 2.74
C LEU A 33 -0.80 7.93 1.77
N VAL A 34 -0.47 6.73 2.23
CA VAL A 34 0.11 5.65 1.42
C VAL A 34 -0.90 4.51 1.33
N ILE A 35 -1.33 4.18 0.12
CA ILE A 35 -2.14 2.99 -0.16
C ILE A 35 -1.26 1.96 -0.85
N ILE A 36 -1.25 0.74 -0.34
CA ILE A 36 -0.45 -0.35 -0.92
C ILE A 36 -1.36 -1.54 -1.21
N PHE A 37 -1.47 -1.95 -2.46
CA PHE A 37 -2.10 -3.22 -2.80
C PHE A 37 -1.09 -4.34 -2.55
N SER A 38 -1.38 -5.27 -1.64
CA SER A 38 -0.48 -6.34 -1.22
C SER A 38 -1.24 -7.65 -1.01
N CYS A 39 -0.55 -8.71 -0.58
CA CYS A 39 -1.19 -9.98 -0.24
C CYS A 39 -0.36 -10.82 0.73
N ASN A 40 -0.90 -11.96 1.17
CA ASN A 40 -0.29 -12.81 2.18
C ASN A 40 0.66 -13.87 1.59
N HIS A 41 0.45 -14.31 0.34
CA HIS A 41 1.17 -15.46 -0.22
C HIS A 41 2.33 -15.10 -1.16
N CYS A 42 2.34 -13.89 -1.72
CA CYS A 42 3.33 -13.49 -2.71
C CYS A 42 4.72 -13.30 -2.06
N PRO A 43 5.78 -13.94 -2.55
CA PRO A 43 7.11 -13.80 -1.97
C PRO A 43 7.62 -12.34 -2.00
N TYR A 44 7.29 -11.58 -3.04
CA TYR A 44 7.64 -10.15 -3.13
C TYR A 44 6.93 -9.33 -2.03
N ALA A 45 5.63 -9.57 -1.82
CA ALA A 45 4.87 -8.89 -0.78
C ALA A 45 5.42 -9.22 0.61
N GLN A 46 5.78 -10.48 0.85
CA GLN A 46 6.40 -10.91 2.10
C GLN A 46 7.79 -10.31 2.31
N ALA A 47 8.60 -10.16 1.25
CA ALA A 47 9.94 -9.62 1.34
C ALA A 47 9.98 -8.13 1.73
N TRP A 48 9.01 -7.35 1.26
CA TRP A 48 8.88 -5.93 1.62
C TRP A 48 8.04 -5.66 2.87
N GLU A 49 7.38 -6.69 3.42
CA GLU A 49 6.43 -6.56 4.54
C GLU A 49 7.04 -5.86 5.76
N ASP A 50 8.21 -6.32 6.23
CA ASP A 50 8.88 -5.73 7.39
C ASP A 50 9.31 -4.29 7.13
N ARG A 51 9.77 -4.00 5.91
CA ARG A 51 10.18 -2.65 5.52
C ARG A 51 9.00 -1.68 5.51
N ILE A 52 7.82 -2.14 5.06
CA ILE A 52 6.59 -1.33 5.10
C ILE A 52 6.17 -1.04 6.54
N ILE A 53 6.27 -2.03 7.44
CA ILE A 53 5.99 -1.87 8.88
C ILE A 53 6.93 -0.84 9.50
N ASP A 54 8.22 -0.94 9.20
CA ASP A 54 9.26 -0.03 9.70
C ASP A 54 9.07 1.39 9.17
N LEU A 55 8.74 1.55 7.89
CA LEU A 55 8.44 2.86 7.29
C LEU A 55 7.22 3.51 7.92
N GLN A 56 6.13 2.76 8.13
CA GLN A 56 4.98 3.29 8.87
C GLN A 56 5.39 3.69 10.28
N ALA A 57 6.19 2.89 11.00
CA ALA A 57 6.64 3.25 12.35
C ALA A 57 7.47 4.54 12.36
N GLN A 58 8.38 4.69 11.39
CA GLN A 58 9.26 5.84 11.23
C GLN A 58 8.48 7.14 10.97
N PHE A 59 7.49 7.10 10.07
CA PHE A 59 6.77 8.30 9.64
C PHE A 59 5.46 8.57 10.40
N LYS A 60 4.98 7.64 11.22
CA LYS A 60 3.79 7.82 12.07
C LYS A 60 3.84 9.09 12.92
N PRO A 61 4.97 9.45 13.60
CA PRO A 61 5.03 10.67 14.41
C PRO A 61 4.89 11.97 13.60
N GLN A 62 5.13 11.90 12.29
CA GLN A 62 5.02 13.03 11.35
C GLN A 62 3.62 13.10 10.71
N GLY A 63 2.69 12.24 11.15
CA GLY A 63 1.30 12.24 10.69
C GLY A 63 1.01 11.34 9.49
N VAL A 64 2.01 10.65 8.93
CA VAL A 64 1.84 9.79 7.77
C VAL A 64 1.02 8.55 8.11
N LYS A 65 0.11 8.19 7.20
CA LYS A 65 -0.76 7.04 7.33
C LYS A 65 -0.59 6.08 6.16
N PHE A 66 -0.42 4.80 6.47
CA PHE A 66 -0.45 3.71 5.53
C PHE A 66 -1.79 2.99 5.65
N ALA A 67 -2.29 2.47 4.54
CA ALA A 67 -3.39 1.53 4.45
C ALA A 67 -3.03 0.47 3.40
N VAL A 68 -3.06 -0.80 3.79
CA VAL A 68 -2.73 -1.91 2.90
C VAL A 68 -4.01 -2.61 2.49
N ILE A 69 -4.19 -2.91 1.20
CA ILE A 69 -5.39 -3.52 0.64
C ILE A 69 -5.02 -4.87 0.02
N ASN A 70 -5.75 -5.93 0.40
CA ASN A 70 -5.69 -7.22 -0.28
C ASN A 70 -6.93 -7.41 -1.13
N ALA A 71 -6.72 -7.55 -2.44
CA ALA A 71 -7.77 -7.75 -3.44
C ALA A 71 -7.66 -9.12 -4.14
N ASN A 72 -6.88 -10.06 -3.62
CA ASN A 72 -6.71 -11.37 -4.25
C ASN A 72 -7.94 -12.27 -4.01
N ASP A 73 -8.29 -13.07 -5.01
CA ASP A 73 -9.35 -14.07 -4.93
C ASP A 73 -9.00 -15.18 -3.92
N PRO A 74 -9.69 -15.25 -2.76
CA PRO A 74 -9.40 -16.22 -1.72
C PRO A 74 -9.85 -17.65 -2.07
N VAL A 75 -10.70 -17.84 -3.10
CA VAL A 75 -11.09 -19.17 -3.57
C VAL A 75 -9.93 -19.83 -4.29
N LYS A 76 -9.24 -19.07 -5.16
CA LYS A 76 -8.04 -19.53 -5.88
C LYS A 76 -6.81 -19.56 -4.96
N TYR A 77 -6.73 -18.62 -4.01
CA TYR A 77 -5.59 -18.46 -3.10
C TYR A 77 -6.08 -18.35 -1.64
N PRO A 78 -6.33 -19.49 -0.97
CA PRO A 78 -6.89 -19.50 0.40
C PRO A 78 -6.05 -18.74 1.45
N ALA A 79 -4.75 -18.62 1.21
CA ALA A 79 -3.84 -17.83 2.04
C ALA A 79 -4.19 -16.33 2.07
N ASP A 80 -4.93 -15.82 1.08
CA ASP A 80 -5.40 -14.43 1.01
C ASP A 80 -6.84 -14.25 1.53
N SER A 81 -7.42 -15.28 2.14
CA SER A 81 -8.72 -15.14 2.81
C SER A 81 -8.65 -14.14 3.97
N PHE A 82 -9.79 -13.52 4.29
CA PHE A 82 -9.87 -12.52 5.35
C PHE A 82 -9.43 -13.06 6.72
N GLU A 83 -9.69 -14.34 7.01
CA GLU A 83 -9.23 -14.98 8.24
C GLU A 83 -7.70 -15.15 8.28
N GLU A 84 -7.06 -15.50 7.16
CA GLU A 84 -5.61 -15.56 7.06
C GLU A 84 -4.97 -14.16 7.11
N MET A 85 -5.63 -13.14 6.54
CA MET A 85 -5.21 -11.74 6.69
C MET A 85 -5.16 -11.33 8.16
N LYS A 86 -6.20 -11.65 8.96
CA LYS A 86 -6.20 -11.35 10.41
C LYS A 86 -5.06 -12.04 11.14
N LYS A 87 -4.83 -13.33 10.85
CA LYS A 87 -3.73 -14.09 11.44
C LYS A 87 -2.38 -13.47 11.11
N ARG A 88 -2.15 -13.12 9.84
CA ARG A 88 -0.91 -12.51 9.38
C ARG A 88 -0.66 -11.14 9.98
N ALA A 89 -1.67 -10.26 9.96
CA ALA A 89 -1.58 -8.93 10.55
C ALA A 89 -1.23 -8.99 12.04
N LYS A 90 -1.86 -9.92 12.78
CA LYS A 90 -1.54 -10.14 14.20
C LYS A 90 -0.14 -10.70 14.41
N ALA A 91 0.28 -11.68 13.60
CA ALA A 91 1.59 -12.32 13.72
C ALA A 91 2.75 -11.36 13.43
N LYS A 92 2.58 -10.47 12.45
CA LYS A 92 3.57 -9.47 12.05
C LYS A 92 3.46 -8.15 12.82
N GLY A 93 2.40 -7.98 13.61
CA GLY A 93 2.19 -6.75 14.39
C GLY A 93 1.94 -5.53 13.51
N TYR A 94 1.13 -5.67 12.47
CA TYR A 94 0.82 -4.57 11.55
C TYR A 94 0.37 -3.31 12.30
N ASN A 95 1.03 -2.20 12.02
CA ASN A 95 0.81 -0.90 12.63
C ASN A 95 0.00 0.05 11.72
N PHE A 96 -0.65 -0.52 10.71
CA PHE A 96 -1.54 0.11 9.73
C PHE A 96 -2.78 -0.76 9.49
N PRO A 97 -3.90 -0.20 8.98
CA PRO A 97 -5.08 -0.97 8.57
C PRO A 97 -4.73 -1.92 7.42
N TYR A 98 -5.16 -3.17 7.55
CA TYR A 98 -5.09 -4.16 6.47
C TYR A 98 -6.51 -4.53 6.02
N LEU A 99 -6.87 -3.98 4.87
CA LEU A 99 -8.22 -3.91 4.31
C LEU A 99 -8.44 -5.02 3.29
N TRP A 100 -9.68 -5.49 3.18
CA TRP A 100 -10.05 -6.58 2.28
C TRP A 100 -11.00 -6.09 1.19
N ASP A 101 -10.52 -6.09 -0.05
CA ASP A 101 -11.27 -5.74 -1.27
C ASP A 101 -11.73 -7.02 -1.98
N GLU A 102 -12.69 -7.72 -1.37
CA GLU A 102 -13.25 -8.99 -1.89
C GLU A 102 -13.83 -8.87 -3.31
N PRO A 103 -14.58 -7.80 -3.66
CA PRO A 103 -15.12 -7.61 -5.01
C PRO A 103 -14.06 -7.18 -6.03
N GLN A 104 -12.88 -6.76 -5.57
CA GLN A 104 -11.78 -6.23 -6.39
C GLN A 104 -12.12 -4.91 -7.08
N GLU A 105 -13.13 -4.20 -6.60
CA GLU A 105 -13.61 -2.96 -7.21
C GLU A 105 -12.63 -1.81 -6.96
N VAL A 106 -12.05 -1.74 -5.77
CA VAL A 106 -11.07 -0.70 -5.42
C VAL A 106 -9.78 -0.92 -6.20
N ALA A 107 -9.30 -2.17 -6.27
CA ALA A 107 -8.15 -2.52 -7.10
C ALA A 107 -8.36 -2.19 -8.58
N ARG A 108 -9.55 -2.45 -9.15
CA ARG A 108 -9.90 -2.08 -10.53
C ARG A 108 -9.97 -0.58 -10.73
N ALA A 109 -10.54 0.15 -9.77
CA ALA A 109 -10.70 1.59 -9.85
C ALA A 109 -9.34 2.30 -9.81
N TYR A 110 -8.46 1.93 -8.88
CA TYR A 110 -7.07 2.40 -8.84
C TYR A 110 -6.25 1.90 -10.04
N GLY A 111 -6.68 0.82 -10.67
CA GLY A 111 -5.97 0.13 -11.73
C GLY A 111 -4.68 -0.52 -11.26
N ALA A 112 -4.66 -0.97 -10.00
CA ALA A 112 -3.60 -1.78 -9.44
C ALA A 112 -3.57 -3.14 -10.15
N THR A 113 -2.37 -3.66 -10.39
CA THR A 113 -2.16 -4.91 -11.14
C THR A 113 -1.20 -5.86 -10.44
N ARG A 114 -0.38 -5.38 -9.49
CA ARG A 114 0.68 -6.13 -8.81
C ARG A 114 0.54 -6.10 -7.29
N THR A 115 1.27 -6.99 -6.64
CA THR A 115 1.42 -7.06 -5.19
C THR A 115 2.91 -7.25 -4.84
N PRO A 116 3.55 -6.32 -4.12
CA PRO A 116 3.00 -5.02 -3.70
C PRO A 116 2.97 -3.98 -4.84
N GLU A 117 2.05 -3.03 -4.77
CA GLU A 117 1.98 -1.85 -5.64
C GLU A 117 1.57 -0.63 -4.81
N VAL A 118 2.36 0.44 -4.88
CA VAL A 118 2.33 1.58 -3.96
C VAL A 118 1.71 2.80 -4.63
N PHE A 119 0.85 3.50 -3.91
CA PHE A 119 0.24 4.78 -4.29
C PHE A 119 0.40 5.77 -3.12
N VAL A 120 1.11 6.88 -3.32
CA VAL A 120 1.35 7.90 -2.29
C VAL A 120 0.63 9.19 -2.69
N PHE A 121 -0.18 9.67 -1.76
CA PHE A 121 -1.00 10.85 -1.90
C PHE A 121 -0.54 11.95 -0.95
N ASP A 122 -0.54 13.18 -1.44
CA ASP A 122 -0.35 14.36 -0.59
C ASP A 122 -1.60 14.68 0.24
N GLN A 123 -1.55 15.79 0.99
CA GLN A 123 -2.63 16.23 1.87
C GLN A 123 -3.95 16.50 1.11
N GLU A 124 -3.87 16.91 -0.15
CA GLU A 124 -5.03 17.15 -1.02
C GLU A 124 -5.54 15.86 -1.68
N ARG A 125 -5.01 14.71 -1.28
CA ARG A 125 -5.30 13.38 -1.82
C ARG A 125 -5.00 13.26 -3.31
N VAL A 126 -4.02 14.02 -3.79
CA VAL A 126 -3.52 13.90 -5.16
C VAL A 126 -2.35 12.91 -5.20
N LEU A 127 -2.37 12.01 -6.18
CA LEU A 127 -1.31 11.02 -6.37
C LEU A 127 -0.01 11.73 -6.76
N ARG A 128 1.05 11.48 -5.99
CA ARG A 128 2.39 12.06 -6.18
C ARG A 128 3.47 11.01 -6.42
N TYR A 129 3.24 9.78 -5.96
CA TYR A 129 4.10 8.65 -6.32
C TYR A 129 3.30 7.37 -6.57
N HIS A 130 3.69 6.61 -7.60
CA HIS A 130 3.13 5.30 -7.93
C HIS A 130 4.23 4.32 -8.34
N GLY A 131 4.26 3.11 -7.74
CA GLY A 131 5.22 2.08 -8.14
C GLY A 131 5.63 1.09 -7.05
N ALA A 132 6.94 0.87 -6.94
CA ALA A 132 7.58 -0.06 -6.02
C ALA A 132 7.85 0.55 -4.62
N VAL A 133 8.33 -0.26 -3.68
CA VAL A 133 8.76 0.23 -2.35
C VAL A 133 10.17 0.80 -2.43
N ASP A 134 11.09 0.03 -3.03
CA ASP A 134 12.49 0.35 -3.28
C ASP A 134 12.97 -0.44 -4.51
N ASP A 135 14.26 -0.39 -4.82
CA ASP A 135 14.86 -1.04 -5.98
C ASP A 135 15.34 -2.49 -5.75
N ASN A 136 15.22 -3.04 -4.53
CA ASN A 136 15.74 -4.37 -4.22
C ASN A 136 14.84 -5.16 -3.27
N PHE A 137 13.93 -5.96 -3.84
CA PHE A 137 13.06 -6.83 -3.04
C PHE A 137 13.80 -8.03 -2.41
N GLU A 138 14.96 -8.44 -2.93
CA GLU A 138 15.67 -9.65 -2.48
C GLU A 138 16.52 -9.40 -1.23
N ASP A 139 17.20 -8.26 -1.20
CA ASP A 139 18.15 -7.91 -0.15
C ASP A 139 17.94 -6.47 0.33
N SER A 140 17.63 -6.30 1.61
CA SER A 140 17.43 -4.99 2.22
C SER A 140 18.72 -4.18 2.33
N ASP A 141 19.85 -4.86 2.51
CA ASP A 141 21.15 -4.19 2.67
C ASP A 141 21.72 -3.75 1.31
N GLY A 142 21.19 -4.31 0.22
CA GLY A 142 21.54 -3.98 -1.15
C GLY A 142 20.73 -2.83 -1.77
N VAL A 143 19.75 -2.26 -1.06
CA VAL A 143 18.90 -1.17 -1.57
C VAL A 143 19.74 0.07 -1.86
N GLN A 144 19.63 0.62 -3.08
CA GLN A 144 20.28 1.88 -3.47
C GLN A 144 19.28 3.03 -3.59
N HIS A 145 18.01 2.72 -3.89
CA HIS A 145 16.96 3.72 -4.08
C HIS A 145 15.72 3.39 -3.25
N HIS A 146 15.42 4.25 -2.27
CA HIS A 146 14.29 4.07 -1.36
C HIS A 146 13.06 4.85 -1.84
N TYR A 147 12.48 4.47 -2.98
CA TYR A 147 11.44 5.26 -3.66
C TYR A 147 10.29 5.71 -2.75
N LEU A 148 9.68 4.78 -2.00
CA LEU A 148 8.58 5.11 -1.10
C LEU A 148 9.02 6.04 0.04
N ARG A 149 10.18 5.77 0.66
CA ARG A 149 10.73 6.58 1.75
C ARG A 149 10.98 8.02 1.28
N ASP A 150 11.61 8.15 0.12
CA ASP A 150 12.04 9.42 -0.44
C ASP A 150 10.83 10.23 -0.92
N ALA A 151 9.81 9.58 -1.49
CA ALA A 151 8.53 10.22 -1.83
C ALA A 151 7.81 10.75 -0.57
N ILE A 152 7.71 9.96 0.50
CA ILE A 152 7.10 10.42 1.75
C ILE A 152 7.88 11.61 2.34
N ALA A 153 9.21 11.52 2.37
CA ALA A 153 10.07 12.57 2.92
C ALA A 153 9.93 13.88 2.13
N ALA A 154 9.90 13.82 0.80
CA ALA A 154 9.70 14.98 -0.06
C ALA A 154 8.35 15.66 0.23
N LEU A 155 7.27 14.89 0.27
CA LEU A 155 5.93 15.44 0.54
C LEU A 155 5.81 16.06 1.93
N LEU A 156 6.43 15.46 2.95
CA LEU A 156 6.49 16.05 4.29
C LEU A 156 7.30 17.34 4.34
N ALA A 157 8.28 17.51 3.44
CA ALA A 157 9.05 18.74 3.27
C ALA A 157 8.33 19.79 2.39
N GLY A 158 7.17 19.46 1.81
CA GLY A 158 6.47 20.32 0.86
C GLY A 158 7.13 20.35 -0.53
N GLU A 159 7.90 19.33 -0.87
CA GLU A 159 8.61 19.16 -2.13
C GLU A 159 7.97 18.07 -3.00
N GLU A 160 8.24 18.12 -4.31
CA GLU A 160 7.85 17.05 -5.23
C GLU A 160 8.76 15.82 -5.05
N PRO A 161 8.22 14.59 -5.10
CA PRO A 161 9.04 13.38 -5.08
C PRO A 161 10.10 13.39 -6.18
N PRO A 162 11.37 13.05 -5.87
CA PRO A 162 12.44 13.03 -6.87
C PRO A 162 12.21 11.99 -7.97
N VAL A 163 11.45 10.94 -7.65
CA VAL A 163 10.91 9.95 -8.58
C VAL A 163 9.42 9.86 -8.31
N THR A 164 8.59 10.09 -9.32
CA THR A 164 7.12 10.06 -9.21
C THR A 164 6.53 8.73 -9.68
N GLU A 165 7.20 8.02 -10.59
CA GLU A 165 6.73 6.71 -11.08
C GLU A 165 7.87 5.70 -11.16
N THR A 166 7.61 4.47 -10.72
CA THR A 166 8.45 3.31 -11.04
C THR A 166 7.59 2.12 -11.48
N PRO A 167 8.12 1.20 -12.31
CA PRO A 167 7.39 -0.02 -12.62
C PRO A 167 7.11 -0.81 -11.34
N PRO A 168 5.86 -1.21 -11.06
CA PRO A 168 5.57 -2.04 -9.91
C PRO A 168 6.15 -3.45 -10.11
N VAL A 169 6.77 -3.99 -9.06
CA VAL A 169 7.44 -5.30 -9.08
C VAL A 169 6.67 -6.25 -8.17
N GLY A 170 6.25 -7.39 -8.70
CA GLY A 170 5.59 -8.41 -7.89
C GLY A 170 4.69 -9.36 -8.66
N CYS A 171 4.00 -10.22 -7.93
CA CYS A 171 2.98 -11.08 -8.51
C CYS A 171 1.78 -10.26 -8.95
N THR A 172 1.09 -10.71 -10.00
CA THR A 172 -0.20 -10.12 -10.38
C THR A 172 -1.24 -10.30 -9.28
N ILE A 173 -2.14 -9.31 -9.15
CA ILE A 173 -3.38 -9.47 -8.40
C ILE A 173 -4.15 -10.69 -8.93
N LYS A 174 -4.71 -11.47 -8.01
CA LYS A 174 -5.42 -12.72 -8.33
C LYS A 174 -6.88 -12.39 -8.63
N TRP A 175 -7.14 -11.95 -9.86
CA TRP A 175 -8.48 -11.58 -10.31
C TRP A 175 -9.46 -12.77 -10.25
N LYS A 176 -10.71 -12.49 -9.92
CA LYS A 176 -11.83 -13.44 -10.03
C LYS A 176 -12.10 -13.79 -11.49
#